data_AF-A0A959NEZ9-F1
#
_entry.id   AF-A0A959NEZ9-F1
#
_cell.length_a   1.000
_cell.length_b   1.000
_cell.length_c   1.000
_cell.angle_alpha   90.00
_cell.angle_beta   90.00
_cell.angle_gamma   90.00
#
_symmetry.space_group_name_H-M   'P 1'
#
loop_
_entity.id
_entity.type
_entity.pdbx_description
1 polymer ?
#
loop_
_entity_poly.entity_id
_entity_poly.type
_entity_poly.pdbx_seq_one_letter_code
_entity_poly.pdbx_strand_id
1 'polypeptide(L)'
;LSMTRGDGGQNLIGDEQGEALGLIRTQELLSARRIDGGEQFFTRAYDFGYSKSPDETFDKWDKEKILSDVVWVIRKFQPDIIITRFPTTGEGGHGHHTASAILANEAFSAAADPTRFPEQLKYVSVWQTKRVLWNTFRFGSFNTTNDSQLKIDVGGYNPLLGESYGEIAARSRSQHKSQGFGVAAQRGKQLEYFVATKGNQPASDLMDGIDLSWHKIKGGEEIEEAVNDIAEKFDLLHPEKSVDDLVKLYRKM
;
A
#
# COMPACT_ATOMS: atom_id res chain seq x y z
N LEU A 1 -2.78 -3.17 2.82
CA LEU A 1 -3.19 -4.25 3.75
C LEU A 1 -3.03 -3.75 5.18
N SER A 2 -4.12 -3.69 5.95
CA SER A 2 -4.07 -3.44 7.39
C SER A 2 -4.06 -4.76 8.13
N MET A 3 -3.22 -4.90 9.18
CA MET A 3 -3.24 -6.11 10.01
C MET A 3 -4.56 -6.20 10.79
N THR A 4 -4.92 -5.15 11.52
CA THR A 4 -6.12 -5.12 12.35
C THR A 4 -7.14 -4.11 11.83
N ARG A 5 -8.28 -4.01 12.53
CA ARG A 5 -9.31 -2.98 12.30
C ARG A 5 -9.18 -1.80 13.28
N GLY A 6 -8.16 -1.78 14.13
CA GLY A 6 -7.93 -0.71 15.09
C GLY A 6 -8.90 -0.70 16.28
N ASP A 7 -9.52 -1.84 16.59
CA ASP A 7 -10.55 -2.04 17.61
C ASP A 7 -10.07 -1.86 19.06
N GLY A 8 -8.77 -1.96 19.33
CA GLY A 8 -8.15 -1.77 20.64
C GLY A 8 -7.72 -0.33 20.95
N GLY A 9 -8.05 0.62 20.07
CA GLY A 9 -7.70 2.03 20.25
C GLY A 9 -8.72 2.85 21.04
N GLN A 10 -8.39 4.11 21.28
CA GLN A 10 -9.33 5.08 21.85
C GLN A 10 -10.25 5.70 20.78
N ASN A 11 -11.46 6.07 21.16
CA ASN A 11 -12.39 6.83 20.34
C ASN A 11 -12.48 8.27 20.88
N LEU A 12 -12.07 9.26 20.07
CA LEU A 12 -12.05 10.67 20.48
C LEU A 12 -13.40 11.38 20.36
N ILE A 13 -14.40 10.73 19.74
CA ILE A 13 -15.68 11.36 19.40
C ILE A 13 -16.89 10.57 19.91
N GLY A 14 -16.67 9.53 20.72
CA GLY A 14 -17.73 8.67 21.24
C GLY A 14 -17.19 7.61 22.20
N ASP A 15 -18.09 6.77 22.70
CA ASP A 15 -17.80 5.78 23.74
C ASP A 15 -17.60 4.36 23.19
N GLU A 16 -17.72 4.15 21.87
CA GLU A 16 -17.55 2.84 21.25
C GLU A 16 -16.13 2.30 21.44
N GLN A 17 -16.02 1.02 21.80
CA GLN A 17 -14.77 0.29 21.99
C GLN A 17 -14.86 -1.11 21.36
N GLY A 18 -13.71 -1.77 21.20
CA GLY A 18 -13.64 -3.14 20.70
C GLY A 18 -14.29 -3.27 19.32
N GLU A 19 -15.11 -4.29 19.13
CA GLU A 19 -15.76 -4.60 17.84
C GLU A 19 -16.54 -3.42 17.25
N ALA A 20 -17.28 -2.68 18.08
CA ALA A 20 -18.04 -1.51 17.64
C ALA A 20 -17.11 -0.42 17.07
N LEU A 21 -15.98 -0.17 17.73
CA LEU A 21 -14.96 0.76 17.24
C LEU A 21 -14.26 0.22 15.99
N GLY A 22 -14.00 -1.09 15.92
CA GLY A 22 -13.45 -1.74 14.72
C GLY A 22 -14.34 -1.57 13.49
N LEU A 23 -15.67 -1.63 13.66
CA LEU A 23 -16.63 -1.34 12.58
C LEU A 23 -16.54 0.11 12.12
N ILE A 24 -16.50 1.07 13.06
CA ILE A 24 -16.34 2.50 12.75
C ILE A 24 -15.04 2.72 11.97
N ARG A 25 -13.91 2.26 12.49
CA ARG A 25 -12.59 2.47 11.89
C ARG A 25 -12.42 1.75 10.54
N THR A 26 -13.11 0.63 10.34
CA THR A 26 -13.22 0.00 9.02
C THR A 26 -13.89 0.95 8.03
N GLN A 27 -15.02 1.57 8.40
CA GLN A 27 -15.71 2.53 7.53
C GLN A 27 -14.93 3.82 7.32
N GLU A 28 -14.21 4.30 8.34
CA GLU A 28 -13.31 5.45 8.21
C GLU A 28 -12.18 5.16 7.21
N LEU A 29 -11.54 4.00 7.32
CA LEU A 29 -10.48 3.59 6.39
C LEU A 29 -10.99 3.38 4.97
N LEU A 30 -12.17 2.78 4.79
CA LEU A 30 -12.82 2.66 3.48
C LEU A 30 -13.21 4.03 2.91
N SER A 31 -13.60 4.99 3.76
CA SER A 31 -13.87 6.38 3.35
C SER A 31 -12.60 7.09 2.89
N ALA A 32 -11.49 6.90 3.62
CA ALA A 32 -10.18 7.40 3.23
C ALA A 32 -9.76 6.84 1.86
N ARG A 33 -9.96 5.53 1.63
CA ARG A 33 -9.69 4.87 0.36
C ARG A 33 -10.52 5.36 -0.82
N ARG A 34 -11.77 5.76 -0.60
CA ARG A 34 -12.58 6.42 -1.66
C ARG A 34 -11.99 7.75 -2.14
N ILE A 35 -11.11 8.37 -1.35
CA ILE A 35 -10.47 9.65 -1.69
C ILE A 35 -9.12 9.40 -2.39
N ASP A 36 -8.29 8.50 -1.86
CA ASP A 36 -6.96 8.23 -2.42
C ASP A 36 -6.93 7.12 -3.48
N GLY A 37 -8.05 6.43 -3.71
CA GLY A 37 -8.21 5.39 -4.73
C GLY A 37 -7.65 4.03 -4.35
N GLY A 38 -7.10 3.84 -3.15
CA GLY A 38 -6.48 2.57 -2.76
C GLY A 38 -7.48 1.44 -2.48
N GLU A 39 -7.13 0.20 -2.81
CA GLU A 39 -7.91 -0.98 -2.40
C GLU A 39 -7.53 -1.43 -0.98
N GLN A 40 -8.53 -1.59 -0.10
CA GLN A 40 -8.29 -1.96 1.29
C GLN A 40 -8.47 -3.46 1.54
N PHE A 41 -7.43 -4.08 2.08
CA PHE A 41 -7.46 -5.45 2.62
C PHE A 41 -7.27 -5.44 4.14
N PHE A 42 -7.79 -6.45 4.82
CA PHE A 42 -7.58 -6.71 6.24
C PHE A 42 -7.15 -8.16 6.44
N THR A 43 -6.27 -8.41 7.41
CA THR A 43 -6.09 -9.78 7.90
C THR A 43 -7.16 -10.12 8.94
N ARG A 44 -7.07 -11.33 9.51
CA ARG A 44 -7.90 -11.79 10.62
C ARG A 44 -7.35 -11.38 11.99
N ALA A 45 -6.24 -10.64 12.06
CA ALA A 45 -5.69 -10.17 13.32
C ALA A 45 -6.65 -9.18 13.99
N TYR A 46 -6.77 -9.27 15.32
CA TYR A 46 -7.55 -8.35 16.14
C TYR A 46 -6.62 -7.39 16.89
N ASP A 47 -7.09 -6.19 17.20
CA ASP A 47 -6.31 -5.21 17.93
C ASP A 47 -6.58 -5.33 19.43
N PHE A 48 -5.64 -5.90 20.17
CA PHE A 48 -5.77 -6.04 21.63
C PHE A 48 -5.26 -4.83 22.42
N GLY A 49 -5.04 -3.69 21.75
CA GLY A 49 -4.46 -2.49 22.33
C GLY A 49 -2.93 -2.51 22.31
N TYR A 50 -2.34 -1.66 23.15
CA TYR A 50 -0.89 -1.44 23.12
C TYR A 50 -0.10 -2.71 23.44
N SER A 51 0.80 -3.07 22.54
CA SER A 51 1.72 -4.20 22.66
C SER A 51 3.13 -3.67 22.80
N LYS A 52 3.93 -4.24 23.72
CA LYS A 52 5.31 -3.81 23.98
C LYS A 52 6.33 -4.46 23.06
N SER A 53 6.02 -5.63 22.48
CA SER A 53 6.94 -6.38 21.63
C SER A 53 6.23 -7.10 20.49
N PRO A 54 6.94 -7.41 19.39
CA PRO A 54 6.40 -8.28 18.35
C PRO A 54 6.12 -9.70 18.89
N ASP A 55 6.89 -10.20 19.86
CA ASP A 55 6.69 -11.53 20.44
C ASP A 55 5.35 -11.65 21.17
N GLU A 56 4.99 -10.65 21.99
CA GLU A 56 3.66 -10.58 22.62
C GLU A 56 2.55 -10.54 21.56
N THR A 57 2.79 -9.79 20.49
CA THR A 57 1.86 -9.68 19.37
C THR A 57 1.65 -11.02 18.68
N PHE A 58 2.73 -11.74 18.41
CA PHE A 58 2.69 -13.03 17.73
C PHE A 58 2.09 -14.15 18.56
N ASP A 59 2.26 -14.11 19.88
CA ASP A 59 1.58 -15.03 20.80
C ASP A 59 0.06 -14.87 20.70
N LYS A 60 -0.43 -13.63 20.71
CA LYS A 60 -1.87 -13.32 20.63
C LYS A 60 -2.46 -13.51 19.23
N TRP A 61 -1.72 -13.17 18.19
CA TRP A 61 -2.20 -13.23 16.81
C TRP A 61 -2.12 -14.62 16.19
N ASP A 62 -1.28 -15.50 16.73
CA ASP A 62 -0.76 -16.68 16.03
C ASP A 62 -0.03 -16.26 14.74
N LYS A 63 1.30 -16.16 14.84
CA LYS A 63 2.14 -15.66 13.76
C LYS A 63 1.93 -16.37 12.43
N GLU A 64 1.90 -17.70 12.41
CA GLU A 64 1.78 -18.48 11.17
C GLU A 64 0.39 -18.28 10.54
N LYS A 65 -0.64 -18.16 11.38
CA LYS A 65 -2.00 -17.87 10.91
C LYS A 65 -2.09 -16.49 10.25
N ILE A 66 -1.52 -15.44 10.84
CA ILE A 66 -1.56 -14.11 10.21
C ILE A 66 -0.60 -14.01 9.03
N LEU A 67 0.54 -14.71 9.07
CA LEU A 67 1.44 -14.83 7.92
C LEU A 67 0.70 -15.43 6.71
N SER A 68 -0.15 -16.44 6.92
CA SER A 68 -0.97 -17.02 5.86
C SER A 68 -1.90 -16.00 5.19
N ASP A 69 -2.45 -15.05 5.93
CA ASP A 69 -3.30 -13.98 5.39
C ASP A 69 -2.49 -12.99 4.54
N VAL A 70 -1.29 -12.63 4.99
CA VAL A 70 -0.41 -11.71 4.27
C VAL A 70 0.05 -12.37 2.97
N VAL A 71 0.44 -13.65 3.01
CA VAL A 71 0.81 -14.44 1.82
C VAL A 71 -0.36 -14.54 0.85
N TRP A 72 -1.57 -14.82 1.34
CA TRP A 72 -2.77 -14.86 0.51
C TRP A 72 -2.99 -13.55 -0.24
N VAL A 73 -2.87 -12.41 0.45
CA VAL A 73 -3.04 -11.09 -0.17
C VAL A 73 -1.94 -10.81 -1.20
N ILE A 74 -0.67 -11.16 -0.93
CA ILE A 74 0.41 -11.01 -1.92
C ILE A 74 0.14 -11.86 -3.16
N ARG A 75 -0.25 -13.13 -3.00
CA ARG A 75 -0.53 -14.03 -4.12
C ARG A 75 -1.76 -13.61 -4.95
N LYS A 76 -2.78 -13.07 -4.28
CA LYS A 76 -4.01 -12.60 -4.92
C LYS A 76 -3.84 -11.26 -5.62
N PHE A 77 -3.19 -10.30 -4.97
CA PHE A 77 -3.02 -8.93 -5.48
C PHE A 77 -1.80 -8.79 -6.40
N GLN A 78 -0.82 -9.67 -6.27
CA GLN A 78 0.40 -9.71 -7.08
C GLN A 78 1.18 -8.37 -7.10
N PRO A 79 1.54 -7.79 -5.93
CA PRO A 79 2.23 -6.52 -5.88
C PRO A 79 3.69 -6.64 -6.36
N ASP A 80 4.15 -5.68 -7.16
CA ASP A 80 5.58 -5.56 -7.48
C ASP A 80 6.39 -4.99 -6.31
N ILE A 81 5.80 -4.09 -5.52
CA ILE A 81 6.44 -3.45 -4.36
C ILE A 81 5.53 -3.57 -3.14
N ILE A 82 6.12 -3.88 -1.99
CA ILE A 82 5.48 -3.75 -0.68
C ILE A 82 6.16 -2.63 0.09
N ILE A 83 5.40 -1.70 0.66
CA ILE A 83 5.91 -0.63 1.50
C ILE A 83 5.45 -0.84 2.95
N THR A 84 6.40 -0.90 3.89
CA THR A 84 6.13 -0.88 5.33
C THR A 84 6.42 0.51 5.91
N ARG A 85 5.68 0.94 6.92
CA ARG A 85 5.95 2.22 7.61
C ARG A 85 6.95 2.07 8.77
N PHE A 86 6.97 0.91 9.39
CA PHE A 86 7.76 0.67 10.59
C PHE A 86 8.84 -0.39 10.33
N PRO A 87 9.94 -0.35 11.09
CA PRO A 87 11.02 -1.31 10.97
C PRO A 87 10.72 -2.61 11.75
N THR A 88 11.48 -3.65 11.42
CA THR A 88 11.46 -4.94 12.13
C THR A 88 12.17 -4.90 13.48
N THR A 89 12.82 -3.77 13.82
CA THR A 89 13.73 -3.62 14.98
C THR A 89 13.13 -2.85 16.16
N GLY A 90 11.91 -2.33 16.04
CA GLY A 90 11.15 -1.82 17.19
C GLY A 90 11.12 -0.30 17.39
N GLU A 91 11.86 0.48 16.59
CA GLU A 91 11.94 1.95 16.71
C GLU A 91 10.57 2.66 16.53
N GLY A 92 9.56 1.94 16.02
CA GLY A 92 8.18 2.40 15.93
C GLY A 92 7.35 2.30 17.22
N GLY A 93 7.93 1.80 18.32
CA GLY A 93 7.38 1.79 19.68
C GLY A 93 6.30 0.73 19.98
N HIS A 94 5.35 0.52 19.07
CA HIS A 94 4.24 -0.42 19.27
C HIS A 94 4.52 -1.79 18.64
N GLY A 95 4.39 -2.87 19.41
CA GLY A 95 4.60 -4.25 18.96
C GLY A 95 3.84 -4.65 17.68
N HIS A 96 2.62 -4.15 17.47
CA HIS A 96 1.85 -4.37 16.24
C HIS A 96 2.57 -3.83 15.00
N HIS A 97 3.21 -2.67 15.12
CA HIS A 97 3.96 -2.04 14.03
C HIS A 97 5.14 -2.93 13.62
N THR A 98 5.93 -3.36 14.59
CA THR A 98 7.09 -4.23 14.35
C THR A 98 6.68 -5.60 13.82
N ALA A 99 5.64 -6.21 14.39
CA ALA A 99 5.08 -7.47 13.92
C ALA A 99 4.62 -7.38 12.45
N SER A 100 3.95 -6.28 12.06
CA SER A 100 3.52 -6.08 10.68
C SER A 100 4.69 -6.01 9.69
N ALA A 101 5.80 -5.38 10.08
CA ALA A 101 7.00 -5.27 9.26
C ALA A 101 7.72 -6.62 9.13
N ILE A 102 7.78 -7.40 10.22
CA ILE A 102 8.35 -8.76 10.22
C ILE A 102 7.53 -9.65 9.27
N LEU A 103 6.20 -9.62 9.39
CA LEU A 103 5.31 -10.40 8.53
C LEU A 103 5.45 -10.02 7.06
N ALA A 104 5.59 -8.73 6.72
CA ALA A 104 5.82 -8.31 5.33
C ALA A 104 7.12 -8.90 4.75
N ASN A 105 8.20 -8.92 5.54
CA ASN A 105 9.49 -9.47 5.14
C ASN A 105 9.48 -10.99 4.99
N GLU A 106 8.75 -11.70 5.85
CA GLU A 106 8.60 -13.16 5.78
C GLU A 106 7.67 -13.57 4.62
N ALA A 107 6.56 -12.85 4.47
CA ALA A 107 5.59 -13.10 3.41
C ALA A 107 6.18 -12.85 2.01
N PHE A 108 7.14 -11.93 1.86
CA PHE A 108 7.89 -11.74 0.62
C PHE A 108 8.49 -13.04 0.07
N SER A 109 9.08 -13.86 0.94
CA SER A 109 9.66 -15.15 0.55
C SER A 109 8.59 -16.24 0.49
N ALA A 110 7.69 -16.30 1.49
CA ALA A 110 6.67 -17.35 1.55
C ALA A 110 5.65 -17.29 0.41
N ALA A 111 5.34 -16.10 -0.11
CA ALA A 111 4.41 -15.95 -1.23
C ALA A 111 4.95 -16.56 -2.55
N ALA A 112 6.28 -16.57 -2.73
CA ALA A 112 6.95 -17.15 -3.88
C ALA A 112 7.22 -18.66 -3.73
N ASP A 113 7.13 -19.20 -2.52
CA ASP A 113 7.41 -20.61 -2.21
C ASP A 113 6.13 -21.47 -2.30
N PRO A 114 6.02 -22.42 -3.26
CA PRO A 114 4.83 -23.25 -3.40
C PRO A 114 4.62 -24.25 -2.26
N THR A 115 5.62 -24.48 -1.41
CA THR A 115 5.53 -25.37 -0.25
C THR A 115 4.97 -24.67 0.99
N ARG A 116 4.96 -23.33 1.01
CA ARG A 116 4.34 -22.53 2.08
C ARG A 116 2.87 -22.28 1.76
N PHE A 117 1.98 -22.63 2.69
CA PHE A 117 0.53 -22.50 2.53
C PHE A 117 0.01 -23.10 1.20
N PRO A 118 0.32 -24.37 0.88
CA PRO A 118 -0.01 -24.98 -0.41
C PRO A 118 -1.52 -25.10 -0.64
N GLU A 119 -2.33 -25.12 0.42
CA GLU A 119 -3.79 -25.13 0.35
C GLU A 119 -4.37 -23.90 -0.38
N GLN A 120 -3.65 -22.77 -0.36
CA GLN A 120 -4.04 -21.55 -1.07
C GLN A 120 -3.91 -21.71 -2.59
N LEU A 121 -3.01 -22.57 -3.05
CA LEU A 121 -2.68 -22.70 -4.48
C LEU A 121 -3.80 -23.32 -5.32
N LYS A 122 -4.87 -23.79 -4.67
CA LYS A 122 -6.13 -24.12 -5.32
C LYS A 122 -6.82 -22.88 -5.95
N TYR A 123 -6.54 -21.68 -5.45
CA TYR A 123 -7.25 -20.45 -5.80
C TYR A 123 -6.33 -19.34 -6.35
N VAL A 124 -5.05 -19.36 -6.00
CA VAL A 124 -4.07 -18.34 -6.38
C VAL A 124 -2.76 -19.00 -6.82
N SER A 125 -1.93 -18.27 -7.56
CA SER A 125 -0.58 -18.73 -7.91
C SER A 125 0.46 -18.19 -6.92
N VAL A 126 1.64 -18.80 -6.88
CA VAL A 126 2.79 -18.18 -6.21
C VAL A 126 3.11 -16.83 -6.85
N TRP A 127 3.64 -15.90 -6.05
CA TRP A 127 4.02 -14.58 -6.54
C TRP A 127 5.31 -14.10 -5.87
N GLN A 128 6.26 -13.66 -6.68
CA GLN A 128 7.51 -13.06 -6.21
C GLN A 128 7.43 -11.54 -6.39
N THR A 129 7.16 -10.84 -5.30
CA THR A 129 7.30 -9.37 -5.24
C THR A 129 8.74 -8.98 -5.56
N LYS A 130 8.96 -7.84 -6.22
CA LYS A 130 10.30 -7.36 -6.59
C LYS A 130 11.10 -6.91 -5.36
N ARG A 131 10.47 -6.20 -4.42
CA ARG A 131 11.10 -5.68 -3.21
C ARG A 131 10.12 -5.35 -2.09
N VAL A 132 10.65 -5.30 -0.87
CA VAL A 132 10.01 -4.68 0.30
C VAL A 132 10.79 -3.44 0.66
N LEU A 133 10.13 -2.29 0.71
CA LEU A 133 10.71 -1.02 1.12
C LEU A 133 10.16 -0.60 2.48
N TRP A 134 11.04 -0.18 3.37
CA TRP A 134 10.65 0.54 4.58
C TRP A 134 10.66 2.04 4.28
N ASN A 135 9.49 2.68 4.41
CA ASN A 135 9.34 4.13 4.42
C ASN A 135 9.74 4.68 5.79
N THR A 136 10.97 5.15 5.93
CA THR A 136 11.52 5.65 7.19
C THR A 136 10.84 6.94 7.61
N PHE A 137 10.93 7.27 8.90
CA PHE A 137 10.11 8.32 9.49
C PHE A 137 10.89 9.23 10.43
N ARG A 138 10.31 10.41 10.64
CA ARG A 138 10.70 11.35 11.68
C ARG A 138 9.48 11.73 12.50
N PHE A 139 9.41 11.26 13.75
CA PHE A 139 8.32 11.55 14.68
C PHE A 139 8.88 12.16 15.96
N GLY A 140 8.60 13.44 16.20
CA GLY A 140 9.18 14.17 17.32
C GLY A 140 10.71 14.13 17.29
N SER A 141 11.33 13.60 18.35
CA SER A 141 12.78 13.43 18.47
C SER A 141 13.33 12.18 17.78
N PHE A 142 12.48 11.21 17.42
CA PHE A 142 12.91 9.99 16.73
C PHE A 142 13.07 10.25 15.24
N ASN A 143 14.25 9.96 14.70
CA ASN A 143 14.55 10.14 13.29
C ASN A 143 15.27 8.90 12.74
N THR A 144 14.66 8.24 11.75
CA THR A 144 15.21 7.08 11.04
C THR A 144 15.57 7.42 9.58
N THR A 145 15.40 8.68 9.20
CA THR A 145 15.76 9.19 7.87
C THR A 145 17.25 9.51 7.81
N ASN A 146 17.87 9.27 6.66
CA ASN A 146 19.25 9.66 6.38
C ASN A 146 19.44 10.00 4.89
N ASP A 147 20.55 10.65 4.55
CA ASP A 147 20.79 11.12 3.18
C ASP A 147 21.19 10.02 2.18
N SER A 148 21.58 8.84 2.67
CA SER A 148 21.91 7.69 1.80
C SER A 148 20.69 6.87 1.39
N GLN A 149 19.52 7.13 1.96
CA GLN A 149 18.25 6.54 1.55
C GLN A 149 17.74 7.14 0.25
N LEU A 150 16.92 6.36 -0.47
CA LEU A 150 16.19 6.86 -1.62
C LEU A 150 15.18 7.92 -1.15
N LYS A 151 15.15 9.07 -1.83
CA LYS A 151 14.24 10.19 -1.51
C LYS A 151 13.24 10.37 -2.64
N ILE A 152 11.96 10.39 -2.30
CA ILE A 152 10.87 10.62 -3.25
C ILE A 152 10.08 11.85 -2.81
N ASP A 153 9.83 12.77 -3.74
CA ASP A 153 8.88 13.87 -3.51
C ASP A 153 7.46 13.36 -3.67
N VAL A 154 6.73 13.31 -2.57
CA VAL A 154 5.33 12.87 -2.50
C VAL A 154 4.36 14.04 -2.31
N GLY A 155 4.84 15.28 -2.31
CA GLY A 155 4.01 16.48 -2.12
C GLY A 155 3.59 17.16 -3.42
N GLY A 156 4.15 16.72 -4.55
CA GLY A 156 3.99 17.33 -5.87
C GLY A 156 2.54 17.60 -6.30
N TYR A 157 2.37 18.59 -7.18
CA TYR A 157 1.10 18.89 -7.83
C TYR A 157 0.88 17.98 -9.03
N ASN A 158 -0.28 17.33 -9.10
CA ASN A 158 -0.67 16.53 -10.25
C ASN A 158 -1.59 17.37 -11.15
N PRO A 159 -1.11 17.82 -12.34
CA PRO A 159 -1.90 18.68 -13.22
C PRO A 159 -3.11 17.97 -13.85
N LEU A 160 -3.10 16.63 -13.94
CA LEU A 160 -4.24 15.86 -14.45
C LEU A 160 -5.38 15.80 -13.43
N LEU A 161 -5.05 15.80 -12.13
CA LEU A 161 -6.03 15.81 -11.05
C LEU A 161 -6.41 17.24 -10.62
N GLY A 162 -5.58 18.23 -10.96
CA GLY A 162 -5.80 19.62 -10.54
C GLY A 162 -5.49 19.87 -9.06
N GLU A 163 -4.69 19.01 -8.43
CA GLU A 163 -4.44 19.06 -6.98
C GLU A 163 -3.07 18.48 -6.57
N SER A 164 -2.57 18.90 -5.41
CA SER A 164 -1.39 18.33 -4.79
C SER A 164 -1.69 17.03 -4.03
N TYR A 165 -0.74 16.09 -4.05
CA TYR A 165 -0.85 14.85 -3.28
C TYR A 165 -0.99 15.09 -1.78
N GLY A 166 -0.41 16.18 -1.26
CA GLY A 166 -0.63 16.62 0.13
C GLY A 166 -2.06 17.04 0.43
N GLU A 167 -2.80 17.56 -0.55
CA GLU A 167 -4.23 17.91 -0.40
C GLU A 167 -5.09 16.65 -0.37
N ILE A 168 -4.82 15.69 -1.28
CA ILE A 168 -5.46 14.36 -1.28
C ILE A 168 -5.22 13.66 0.06
N ALA A 169 -3.97 13.63 0.52
CA ALA A 169 -3.59 13.01 1.78
C ALA A 169 -4.31 13.66 2.97
N ALA A 170 -4.41 14.98 3.03
CA ALA A 170 -5.12 15.68 4.10
C ALA A 170 -6.62 15.32 4.16
N ARG A 171 -7.30 15.26 3.00
CA ARG A 171 -8.71 14.85 2.93
C ARG A 171 -8.91 13.38 3.31
N SER A 172 -8.04 12.49 2.83
CA SER A 172 -8.02 11.06 3.17
C SER A 172 -7.82 10.86 4.68
N ARG A 173 -6.79 11.48 5.26
CA ARG A 173 -6.51 11.39 6.72
C ARG A 173 -7.64 11.94 7.58
N SER A 174 -8.34 12.96 7.11
CA SER A 174 -9.48 13.55 7.82
C SER A 174 -10.71 12.65 7.91
N GLN A 175 -10.74 11.50 7.21
CA GLN A 175 -11.79 10.49 7.40
C GLN A 175 -11.60 9.66 8.66
N HIS A 176 -10.40 9.62 9.26
CA HIS A 176 -10.12 8.94 10.52
C HIS A 176 -10.53 9.80 11.73
N LYS A 177 -11.82 10.11 11.80
CA LYS A 177 -12.41 11.07 12.76
C LYS A 177 -12.28 10.59 14.20
N SER A 178 -12.56 9.31 14.45
CA SER A 178 -12.41 8.66 15.75
C SER A 178 -11.00 8.73 16.32
N GLN A 179 -9.99 8.92 15.45
CA GLN A 179 -8.57 9.02 15.80
C GLN A 179 -8.05 10.45 15.89
N GLY A 180 -8.83 11.45 15.44
CA GLY A 180 -8.39 12.85 15.42
C GLY A 180 -7.25 13.12 14.43
N PHE A 181 -7.18 12.37 13.32
CA PHE A 181 -6.09 12.50 12.33
C PHE A 181 -6.31 13.57 11.26
N GLY A 182 -7.31 14.44 11.45
CA GLY A 182 -7.52 15.60 10.59
C GLY A 182 -6.29 16.51 10.57
N VAL A 183 -5.87 16.91 9.37
CA VAL A 183 -4.74 17.83 9.16
C VAL A 183 -5.08 18.84 8.08
N ALA A 184 -4.45 20.01 8.15
CA ALA A 184 -4.56 21.00 7.10
C ALA A 184 -3.97 20.47 5.78
N ALA A 185 -4.61 20.85 4.67
CA ALA A 185 -4.07 20.63 3.34
C ALA A 185 -2.69 21.28 3.20
N GLN A 186 -1.76 20.57 2.57
CA GLN A 186 -0.40 21.04 2.31
C GLN A 186 -0.11 20.97 0.81
N ARG A 187 0.66 21.95 0.32
CA ARG A 187 1.15 22.03 -1.05
C ARG A 187 2.66 22.19 -1.05
N GLY A 188 3.28 21.78 -2.14
CA GLY A 188 4.71 21.89 -2.36
C GLY A 188 5.45 20.61 -1.98
N LYS A 189 6.77 20.69 -2.04
CA LYS A 189 7.66 19.53 -1.92
C LYS A 189 7.58 18.89 -0.54
N GLN A 190 7.39 17.58 -0.50
CA GLN A 190 7.47 16.77 0.71
C GLN A 190 8.28 15.51 0.41
N LEU A 191 9.42 15.35 1.06
CA LEU A 191 10.29 14.19 0.86
C LEU A 191 9.94 13.06 1.83
N GLU A 192 9.74 11.86 1.30
CA GLU A 192 9.75 10.60 2.05
C GLU A 192 11.00 9.79 1.68
N TYR A 193 11.42 8.90 2.58
CA TYR A 193 12.73 8.23 2.55
C TYR A 193 12.55 6.73 2.59
N PHE A 194 13.25 6.00 1.73
CA PHE A 194 13.04 4.57 1.53
C PHE A 194 14.33 3.76 1.59
N VAL A 195 14.27 2.62 2.27
CA VAL A 195 15.33 1.61 2.28
C VAL A 195 14.74 0.22 2.01
N ALA A 196 15.39 -0.57 1.17
CA ALA A 196 14.99 -1.93 0.89
C ALA A 196 15.33 -2.83 2.09
N THR A 197 14.35 -3.62 2.50
CA THR A 197 14.50 -4.66 3.53
C THR A 197 14.52 -6.07 2.91
N LYS A 198 13.95 -6.21 1.70
CA LYS A 198 14.10 -7.37 0.80
C LYS A 198 14.20 -6.93 -0.65
N GLY A 199 14.85 -7.76 -1.46
CA GLY A 199 15.10 -7.46 -2.87
C GLY A 199 16.15 -6.37 -3.05
N ASN A 200 16.24 -5.84 -4.27
CA ASN A 200 17.24 -4.82 -4.61
C ASN A 200 16.78 -3.43 -4.16
N GLN A 201 17.73 -2.63 -3.68
CA GLN A 201 17.54 -1.21 -3.39
C GLN A 201 17.33 -0.42 -4.71
N PRO A 202 16.22 0.32 -4.87
CA PRO A 202 16.05 1.27 -5.97
C PRO A 202 17.04 2.43 -5.87
N ALA A 203 17.46 2.96 -7.02
CA ALA A 203 18.48 4.00 -7.14
C ALA A 203 17.89 5.40 -7.32
N SER A 204 16.85 5.54 -8.12
CA SER A 204 16.26 6.83 -8.50
C SER A 204 14.74 6.88 -8.33
N ASP A 205 14.04 5.79 -8.66
CA ASP A 205 12.59 5.69 -8.50
C ASP A 205 12.19 4.39 -7.79
N LEU A 206 11.06 4.41 -7.10
CA LEU A 206 10.52 3.21 -6.43
C LEU A 206 10.37 2.04 -7.41
N MET A 207 10.00 2.35 -8.66
CA MET A 207 9.73 1.41 -9.75
C MET A 207 10.97 0.94 -10.52
N ASP A 208 12.19 1.36 -10.14
CA ASP A 208 13.41 0.98 -10.87
C ASP A 208 13.50 -0.53 -11.14
N GLY A 209 13.67 -0.92 -12.40
CA GLY A 209 13.81 -2.32 -12.80
C GLY A 209 12.52 -3.16 -12.68
N ILE A 210 11.36 -2.51 -12.62
CA ILE A 210 10.04 -3.11 -12.82
C ILE A 210 9.59 -2.78 -14.24
N ASP A 211 9.14 -3.80 -14.96
CA ASP A 211 8.53 -3.61 -16.27
C ASP A 211 7.12 -3.02 -16.09
N LEU A 212 6.94 -1.79 -16.56
CA LEU A 212 5.67 -1.04 -16.54
C LEU A 212 5.01 -1.01 -17.92
N SER A 213 5.58 -1.69 -18.91
CA SER A 213 5.03 -1.77 -20.26
C SER A 213 3.89 -2.79 -20.34
N TRP A 214 3.18 -2.77 -21.46
CA TRP A 214 2.13 -3.75 -21.73
C TRP A 214 2.69 -5.16 -21.94
N HIS A 215 3.98 -5.33 -22.24
CA HIS A 215 4.61 -6.65 -22.44
C HIS A 215 4.48 -7.58 -21.22
N LYS A 216 4.23 -7.03 -20.03
CA LYS A 216 3.95 -7.82 -18.81
C LYS A 216 2.66 -8.64 -18.92
N ILE A 217 1.73 -8.24 -19.77
CA ILE A 217 0.42 -8.88 -19.92
C ILE A 217 0.39 -9.66 -21.23
N LYS A 218 -0.20 -10.86 -21.19
CA LYS A 218 -0.39 -11.69 -22.39
C LYS A 218 -1.24 -10.92 -23.42
N GLY A 219 -0.70 -10.74 -24.62
CA GLY A 219 -1.36 -9.96 -25.69
C GLY A 219 -1.13 -8.45 -25.58
N GLY A 220 -0.27 -7.99 -24.66
CA GLY A 220 -0.05 -6.57 -24.43
C GLY A 220 0.64 -5.81 -25.56
N GLU A 221 1.40 -6.47 -26.44
CA GLU A 221 2.02 -5.83 -27.60
C GLU A 221 0.98 -5.18 -28.53
N GLU A 222 -0.12 -5.89 -28.82
CA GLU A 222 -1.23 -5.32 -29.61
C GLU A 222 -1.93 -4.15 -28.89
N ILE A 223 -1.97 -4.20 -27.55
CA ILE A 223 -2.55 -3.12 -26.74
C ILE A 223 -1.65 -1.88 -26.83
N GLU A 224 -0.34 -2.05 -26.71
CA GLU A 224 0.64 -0.99 -26.82
C GLU A 224 0.60 -0.32 -28.19
N GLU A 225 0.61 -1.10 -29.26
CA GLU A 225 0.49 -0.58 -30.63
C GLU A 225 -0.79 0.24 -30.80
N ALA A 226 -1.94 -0.27 -30.34
CA ALA A 226 -3.21 0.43 -30.45
C ALA A 226 -3.25 1.72 -29.62
N VAL A 227 -2.71 1.70 -28.39
CA VAL A 227 -2.62 2.90 -27.54
C VAL A 227 -1.74 3.97 -28.18
N ASN A 228 -0.57 3.58 -28.70
CA ASN A 228 0.35 4.49 -29.35
C ASN A 228 -0.28 5.11 -30.61
N ASP A 229 -0.94 4.31 -31.45
CA ASP A 229 -1.63 4.80 -32.65
C ASP A 229 -2.75 5.80 -32.32
N ILE A 230 -3.56 5.52 -31.28
CA ILE A 230 -4.61 6.44 -30.81
C ILE A 230 -3.99 7.74 -30.27
N ALA A 231 -2.92 7.64 -29.49
CA ALA A 231 -2.25 8.81 -28.90
C ALA A 231 -1.61 9.70 -29.98
N GLU A 232 -0.97 9.12 -30.99
CA GLU A 232 -0.37 9.85 -32.11
C GLU A 232 -1.41 10.57 -32.98
N LYS A 233 -2.60 9.98 -33.12
CA LYS A 233 -3.73 10.56 -33.89
C LYS A 233 -4.63 11.47 -33.07
N PHE A 234 -4.35 11.64 -31.78
CA PHE A 234 -5.20 12.43 -30.90
C PHE A 234 -5.26 13.89 -31.35
N ASP A 235 -6.45 14.36 -31.69
CA ASP A 235 -6.73 15.73 -32.09
C ASP A 235 -7.41 16.46 -30.93
N LEU A 236 -6.71 17.41 -30.31
CA LEU A 236 -7.22 18.15 -29.15
C LEU A 236 -8.52 18.93 -29.47
N LEU A 237 -8.68 19.38 -30.71
CA LEU A 237 -9.88 20.10 -31.15
C LEU A 237 -11.01 19.15 -31.56
N HIS A 238 -10.67 17.89 -31.87
CA HIS A 238 -11.61 16.85 -32.29
C HIS A 238 -11.36 15.52 -31.56
N PRO A 239 -11.46 15.48 -30.21
CA PRO A 239 -11.18 14.28 -29.42
C PRO A 239 -12.13 13.13 -29.76
N GLU A 240 -13.32 13.43 -30.29
CA GLU A 240 -14.31 12.44 -30.76
C GLU A 240 -13.74 11.49 -31.82
N LYS A 241 -12.73 11.92 -32.60
CA LYS A 241 -12.07 11.07 -33.61
C LYS A 241 -11.39 9.85 -33.01
N SER A 242 -11.02 9.90 -31.73
CA SER A 242 -10.38 8.77 -31.04
C SER A 242 -11.38 7.73 -30.50
N VAL A 243 -12.68 8.05 -30.47
CA VAL A 243 -13.69 7.23 -29.76
C VAL A 243 -13.82 5.83 -30.37
N ASP A 244 -13.90 5.72 -31.70
CA ASP A 244 -14.08 4.42 -32.35
C ASP A 244 -12.90 3.47 -32.07
N ASP A 245 -11.68 3.98 -32.08
CA ASP A 245 -10.48 3.18 -31.83
C ASP A 245 -10.32 2.85 -30.34
N LEU A 246 -10.67 3.77 -29.43
CA LEU A 246 -10.76 3.50 -28.00
C LEU A 246 -11.79 2.40 -27.69
N VAL A 247 -12.95 2.40 -28.36
CA VAL A 247 -13.97 1.35 -28.20
C VAL A 247 -13.49 0.01 -28.74
N LYS A 248 -12.77 -0.01 -29.87
CA LYS A 248 -12.16 -1.25 -30.39
C LYS A 248 -11.13 -1.80 -29.42
N LEU A 249 -10.26 -0.94 -28.88
CA LEU A 249 -9.26 -1.31 -27.89
C LEU A 249 -9.91 -1.89 -26.62
N TYR A 250 -10.92 -1.21 -26.07
CA TYR A 250 -11.64 -1.66 -24.88
C TYR A 250 -12.25 -3.06 -25.05
N ARG A 251 -12.75 -3.40 -26.25
CA ARG A 251 -13.31 -4.73 -26.54
C ARG A 251 -12.28 -5.85 -26.67
N LYS A 252 -11.00 -5.51 -26.84
CA LYS A 252 -9.89 -6.48 -26.91
C LYS A 252 -9.31 -6.82 -25.54
N MET A 253 -9.48 -5.94 -24.56
CA MET A 253 -9.03 -6.11 -23.17
C MET A 253 -9.99 -7.00 -22.38
#